data_AF-A0A376CPM9-F1
#
_entry.id   AF-A0A376CPM9-F1
#
_cell.length_a   1.000
_cell.length_b   1.000
_cell.length_c   1.000
_cell.angle_alpha   90.00
_cell.angle_beta   90.00
_cell.angle_gamma   90.00
#
_symmetry.space_group_name_H-M   'P 1'
#
loop_
_entity.id
_entity.type
_entity.pdbx_description
1 polymer ?
#
loop_
_entity_poly.entity_id
_entity_poly.type
_entity_poly.pdbx_seq_one_letter_code
_entity_poly.pdbx_strand_id
1 'polypeptide(L)'
;MTSFGLGEMPGTNLVHAADIAISETPLPHIPQLPARGLGSDLVGRTASLLPIHVDRGPRSWRVTKRPQLVTRRAADQMERDLDLLEELWAGKLTHIKTQLVGPWTLATEIEMGNGHRMLSDDGALEDLTAALVETAQAHIDDLTRRFDAAVILQLDEPRLPEIRAGEVKGTTDFDTIRAVRDDDILDRLGRFGEHLLHTSAPLFDAAWLTVDLDTLTYTETLDQAGAALAGDHKFAIAPKEPKQVGEFVDKLQLDPTNTLLDVYAEAGETLQETARNYAQARECDEVLRRDFLS
;
A
#
# COMPACT_ATOMS: atom_id res chain seq x y z
N MET A 1 -14.93 -2.86 9.15
CA MET A 1 -14.12 -3.66 10.07
C MET A 1 -13.77 -4.96 9.40
N THR A 2 -12.50 -5.15 9.06
CA THR A 2 -11.86 -6.38 8.57
C THR A 2 -10.39 -6.32 8.97
N SER A 3 -9.66 -7.44 8.93
CA SER A 3 -8.21 -7.44 9.07
C SER A 3 -7.48 -7.93 7.83
N PHE A 4 -6.25 -7.45 7.63
CA PHE A 4 -5.41 -7.79 6.47
C PHE A 4 -3.92 -7.60 6.71
N GLY A 5 -3.10 -8.28 5.93
CA GLY A 5 -1.66 -8.02 5.84
C GLY A 5 -1.35 -6.91 4.83
N LEU A 6 -0.27 -6.15 5.05
CA LEU A 6 0.10 -5.05 4.14
C LEU A 6 0.57 -5.51 2.76
N GLY A 7 1.14 -6.70 2.59
CA GLY A 7 1.57 -7.19 1.28
C GLY A 7 2.93 -7.87 1.30
N GLU A 8 3.90 -7.17 1.89
CA GLU A 8 5.28 -7.65 2.00
C GLU A 8 5.36 -8.85 2.95
N MET A 9 6.16 -9.85 2.59
CA MET A 9 6.43 -11.04 3.38
C MET A 9 7.90 -11.46 3.23
N PRO A 10 8.51 -12.06 4.27
CA PRO A 10 9.90 -12.46 4.24
C PRO A 10 10.15 -13.74 3.43
N GLY A 11 11.39 -13.89 2.96
CA GLY A 11 11.84 -15.10 2.25
C GLY A 11 11.40 -15.15 0.78
N THR A 12 11.47 -16.35 0.18
CA THR A 12 11.32 -16.53 -1.27
C THR A 12 10.28 -17.59 -1.66
N ASN A 13 9.60 -18.21 -0.69
CA ASN A 13 8.63 -19.28 -0.94
C ASN A 13 7.20 -18.72 -1.05
N LEU A 14 6.73 -18.53 -2.29
CA LEU A 14 5.36 -18.03 -2.56
C LEU A 14 4.27 -19.00 -2.13
N VAL A 15 4.47 -20.30 -2.25
CA VAL A 15 3.44 -21.27 -1.86
C VAL A 15 3.13 -21.15 -0.37
N HIS A 16 4.17 -21.07 0.46
CA HIS A 16 3.99 -20.91 1.91
C HIS A 16 3.47 -19.51 2.27
N ALA A 17 3.93 -18.47 1.59
CA ALA A 17 3.42 -17.11 1.78
C ALA A 17 1.91 -17.02 1.42
N ALA A 18 1.49 -17.68 0.34
CA ALA A 18 0.11 -17.74 -0.13
C ALA A 18 -0.79 -18.52 0.84
N ASP A 19 -0.29 -19.60 1.42
CA ASP A 19 -1.00 -20.38 2.44
C ASP A 19 -1.29 -19.55 3.70
N ILE A 20 -0.30 -18.78 4.15
CA ILE A 20 -0.47 -17.85 5.28
C ILE A 20 -1.44 -16.73 4.92
N ALA A 21 -1.28 -16.11 3.75
CA ALA A 21 -2.10 -14.99 3.32
C ALA A 21 -3.59 -15.36 3.19
N ILE A 22 -3.92 -16.60 2.80
CA ILE A 22 -5.33 -17.03 2.72
C ILE A 22 -5.88 -17.55 4.06
N SER A 23 -5.03 -18.13 4.92
CA SER A 23 -5.49 -18.81 6.15
C SER A 23 -5.62 -17.87 7.35
N GLU A 24 -4.78 -16.84 7.43
CA GLU A 24 -4.64 -16.04 8.65
C GLU A 24 -5.41 -14.71 8.61
N THR A 25 -5.93 -14.30 7.45
CA THR A 25 -6.67 -13.03 7.30
C THR A 25 -8.00 -13.23 6.57
N PRO A 26 -9.06 -12.51 7.00
CA PRO A 26 -10.36 -12.49 6.29
C PRO A 26 -10.29 -11.74 4.94
N LEU A 27 -9.27 -10.91 4.72
CA LEU A 27 -9.00 -10.26 3.43
C LEU A 27 -7.59 -10.67 2.94
N PRO A 28 -7.48 -11.83 2.28
CA PRO A 28 -6.24 -12.32 1.69
C PRO A 28 -5.66 -11.31 0.70
N HIS A 29 -4.33 -11.23 0.64
CA HIS A 29 -3.64 -10.32 -0.27
C HIS A 29 -2.63 -11.07 -1.13
N ILE A 30 -2.29 -10.48 -2.28
CA ILE A 30 -1.23 -11.00 -3.15
C ILE A 30 0.12 -10.88 -2.43
N PRO A 31 0.80 -11.98 -2.06
CA PRO A 31 2.05 -11.90 -1.33
C PRO A 31 3.14 -11.22 -2.17
N GLN A 32 3.94 -10.39 -1.53
CA GLN A 32 5.12 -9.79 -2.12
C GLN A 32 6.37 -10.27 -1.40
N LEU A 33 7.33 -10.78 -2.16
CA LEU A 33 8.53 -11.41 -1.62
C LEU A 33 9.80 -10.71 -2.14
N PRO A 34 10.18 -9.54 -1.58
CA PRO A 34 11.32 -8.77 -2.06
C PRO A 34 12.66 -9.54 -2.04
N ALA A 35 12.81 -10.54 -1.15
CA ALA A 35 14.00 -11.39 -1.10
C ALA A 35 14.20 -12.27 -2.34
N ARG A 36 13.22 -12.34 -3.26
CA ARG A 36 13.37 -12.94 -4.60
C ARG A 36 14.22 -12.10 -5.55
N GLY A 37 14.52 -10.86 -5.17
CA GLY A 37 15.45 -9.98 -5.86
C GLY A 37 14.76 -8.86 -6.61
N LEU A 38 15.53 -8.26 -7.52
CA LEU A 38 15.14 -7.08 -8.28
C LEU A 38 13.85 -7.32 -9.09
N GLY A 39 12.88 -6.42 -8.96
CA GLY A 39 11.58 -6.56 -9.61
C GLY A 39 10.54 -7.28 -8.76
N SER A 40 10.95 -7.92 -7.65
CA SER A 40 10.05 -8.41 -6.60
C SER A 40 9.93 -7.44 -5.42
N ASP A 41 10.80 -6.43 -5.37
CA ASP A 41 10.68 -5.27 -4.49
C ASP A 41 9.49 -4.38 -4.87
N LEU A 42 9.09 -3.50 -3.95
CA LEU A 42 7.88 -2.67 -4.02
C LEU A 42 7.82 -1.85 -5.32
N VAL A 43 8.89 -1.10 -5.60
CA VAL A 43 8.99 -0.26 -6.80
C VAL A 43 9.09 -1.09 -8.05
N GLY A 44 9.99 -2.08 -8.09
CA GLY A 44 10.23 -2.89 -9.27
C GLY A 44 9.01 -3.69 -9.72
N ARG A 45 8.23 -4.20 -8.76
CA ARG A 45 6.99 -4.93 -9.02
C ARG A 45 5.99 -4.06 -9.75
N THR A 46 5.69 -2.88 -9.21
CA THR A 46 4.73 -1.94 -9.81
C THR A 46 5.25 -1.37 -11.12
N ALA A 47 6.52 -0.97 -11.18
CA ALA A 47 7.10 -0.38 -12.38
C ALA A 47 7.17 -1.37 -13.56
N SER A 48 7.20 -2.68 -13.30
CA SER A 48 7.14 -3.70 -14.34
C SER A 48 5.77 -3.86 -15.01
N LEU A 49 4.70 -3.38 -14.36
CA LEU A 49 3.34 -3.38 -14.90
C LEU A 49 3.03 -2.13 -15.74
N LEU A 50 3.86 -1.09 -15.62
CA LEU A 50 3.66 0.15 -16.36
C LEU A 50 3.95 -0.03 -17.86
N PRO A 51 3.21 0.66 -18.74
CA PRO A 51 3.55 0.73 -20.15
C PRO A 51 4.86 1.52 -20.39
N ILE A 52 5.27 2.34 -19.42
CA ILE A 52 6.51 3.12 -19.44
C ILE A 52 7.71 2.18 -19.26
N HIS A 53 8.65 2.20 -20.20
CA HIS A 53 9.84 1.36 -20.10
C HIS A 53 10.81 1.91 -19.06
N VAL A 54 10.92 1.24 -17.92
CA VAL A 54 11.94 1.52 -16.90
C VAL A 54 13.04 0.46 -16.90
N ASP A 55 14.21 0.80 -16.36
CA ASP A 55 15.29 -0.14 -16.06
C ASP A 55 16.02 0.27 -14.78
N ARG A 56 16.80 -0.65 -14.21
CA ARG A 56 17.62 -0.37 -13.04
C ARG A 56 18.78 0.54 -13.40
N GLY A 57 18.75 1.76 -12.87
CA GLY A 57 19.89 2.67 -12.86
C GLY A 57 20.85 2.39 -11.71
N PRO A 58 21.97 3.15 -11.62
CA PRO A 58 22.96 3.00 -10.55
C PRO A 58 22.42 3.32 -9.16
N ARG A 59 21.41 4.19 -9.07
CA ARG A 59 20.87 4.74 -7.81
C ARG A 59 19.35 4.61 -7.66
N SER A 60 18.63 4.47 -8.77
CA SER A 60 17.16 4.54 -8.86
C SER A 60 16.70 3.83 -10.12
N TRP A 61 15.39 3.65 -10.29
CA TRP A 61 14.82 3.23 -11.57
C TRP A 61 14.92 4.37 -12.57
N ARG A 62 15.09 4.08 -13.86
CA ARG A 62 15.22 5.12 -14.89
C ARG A 62 14.38 4.79 -16.11
N VAL A 63 13.72 5.81 -16.67
CA VAL A 63 13.02 5.72 -17.95
C VAL A 63 14.02 5.43 -19.08
N THR A 64 13.68 4.45 -19.91
CA THR A 64 14.45 4.01 -21.07
C THR A 64 13.59 4.05 -22.32
N LYS A 65 14.23 4.06 -23.50
CA LYS A 65 13.51 4.12 -24.79
C LYS A 65 12.92 2.78 -25.24
N ARG A 66 13.35 1.67 -24.63
CA ARG A 66 13.01 0.31 -25.07
C ARG A 66 12.89 -0.60 -23.86
N PRO A 67 12.02 -1.62 -23.90
CA PRO A 67 11.92 -2.61 -22.83
C PRO A 67 13.29 -3.25 -22.56
N GLN A 68 13.62 -3.41 -21.28
CA GLN A 68 14.87 -4.04 -20.83
C GLN A 68 14.62 -5.43 -20.25
N LEU A 69 15.67 -6.25 -20.18
CA LEU A 69 15.57 -7.63 -19.71
C LEU A 69 15.09 -7.74 -18.26
N VAL A 70 15.49 -6.81 -17.39
CA VAL A 70 15.10 -6.80 -15.97
C VAL A 70 13.58 -6.66 -15.84
N THR A 71 13.01 -5.63 -16.46
CA THR A 71 11.58 -5.31 -16.37
C THR A 71 10.73 -6.38 -17.04
N ARG A 72 11.19 -6.97 -18.16
CA ARG A 72 10.54 -8.14 -18.77
C ARG A 72 10.51 -9.33 -17.83
N ARG A 73 11.64 -9.67 -17.19
CA ARG A 73 11.69 -10.78 -16.24
C ARG A 73 10.81 -10.57 -15.03
N ALA A 74 10.70 -9.32 -14.55
CA ALA A 74 9.81 -8.96 -13.44
C ALA A 74 8.34 -9.13 -13.84
N ALA A 75 7.95 -8.67 -15.03
CA ALA A 75 6.60 -8.89 -15.57
C ALA A 75 6.30 -10.39 -15.75
N ASP A 76 7.20 -11.16 -16.36
CA ASP A 76 7.03 -12.61 -16.51
C ASP A 76 6.96 -13.32 -15.14
N GLN A 77 7.65 -12.80 -14.12
CA GLN A 77 7.61 -13.35 -12.76
C GLN A 77 6.28 -13.06 -12.09
N MET A 78 5.72 -11.85 -12.26
CA MET A 78 4.38 -11.53 -11.80
C MET A 78 3.35 -12.49 -12.42
N GLU A 79 3.39 -12.68 -13.73
CA GLU A 79 2.44 -13.54 -14.43
C GLU A 79 2.50 -14.98 -13.88
N ARG A 80 3.70 -15.55 -13.74
CA ARG A 80 3.89 -16.88 -13.13
C ARG A 80 3.42 -16.95 -11.68
N ASP A 81 3.66 -15.90 -10.90
CA ASP A 81 3.22 -15.85 -9.51
C ASP A 81 1.69 -15.80 -9.44
N LEU A 82 1.02 -15.03 -10.30
CA LEU A 82 -0.44 -14.97 -10.38
C LEU A 82 -1.06 -16.29 -10.85
N ASP A 83 -0.49 -16.95 -11.86
CA ASP A 83 -0.94 -18.27 -12.31
C ASP A 83 -0.87 -19.30 -11.18
N LEU A 84 0.22 -19.30 -10.40
CA LEU A 84 0.37 -20.20 -9.27
C LEU A 84 -0.64 -19.89 -8.15
N LEU A 85 -0.87 -18.61 -7.86
CA LEU A 85 -1.87 -18.20 -6.86
C LEU A 85 -3.29 -18.59 -7.30
N GLU A 86 -3.62 -18.44 -8.58
CA GLU A 86 -4.91 -18.85 -9.17
C GLU A 86 -5.15 -20.35 -8.95
N GLU A 87 -4.14 -21.20 -9.17
CA GLU A 87 -4.22 -22.63 -8.88
C GLU A 87 -4.42 -22.92 -7.38
N LEU A 88 -3.64 -22.27 -6.51
CA LEU A 88 -3.67 -22.50 -5.06
C LEU A 88 -4.97 -22.05 -4.40
N TRP A 89 -5.59 -20.99 -4.93
CA TRP A 89 -6.74 -20.31 -4.33
C TRP A 89 -8.07 -20.55 -5.06
N ALA A 90 -8.08 -21.41 -6.08
CA ALA A 90 -9.26 -21.71 -6.88
C ALA A 90 -10.52 -21.97 -6.03
N GLY A 91 -11.54 -21.11 -6.21
CA GLY A 91 -12.84 -21.21 -5.54
C GLY A 91 -12.83 -20.92 -4.03
N LYS A 92 -11.77 -20.32 -3.48
CA LYS A 92 -11.64 -20.04 -2.03
C LYS A 92 -11.87 -18.57 -1.67
N LEU A 93 -11.88 -17.66 -2.64
CA LEU A 93 -11.91 -16.22 -2.40
C LEU A 93 -13.26 -15.62 -2.78
N THR A 94 -13.71 -14.65 -1.99
CA THR A 94 -14.78 -13.72 -2.37
C THR A 94 -14.25 -12.30 -2.51
N HIS A 95 -13.15 -12.01 -1.80
CA HIS A 95 -12.44 -10.74 -1.82
C HIS A 95 -10.93 -11.02 -1.84
N ILE A 96 -10.17 -10.13 -2.45
CA ILE A 96 -8.71 -10.16 -2.47
C ILE A 96 -8.16 -8.75 -2.45
N LYS A 97 -7.07 -8.53 -1.72
CA LYS A 97 -6.33 -7.26 -1.73
C LYS A 97 -5.10 -7.37 -2.62
N THR A 98 -4.81 -6.31 -3.36
CA THR A 98 -3.54 -6.14 -4.06
C THR A 98 -2.94 -4.78 -3.71
N GLN A 99 -1.62 -4.67 -3.78
CA GLN A 99 -0.90 -3.47 -3.43
C GLN A 99 0.01 -3.05 -4.59
N LEU A 100 -0.02 -1.75 -4.89
CA LEU A 100 0.83 -1.10 -5.87
C LEU A 100 1.49 0.12 -5.21
N VAL A 101 2.66 0.50 -5.70
CA VAL A 101 3.27 1.77 -5.29
C VAL A 101 2.48 2.91 -5.88
N GLY A 102 2.15 3.90 -5.05
CA GLY A 102 1.43 5.08 -5.49
C GLY A 102 2.27 6.03 -6.38
N PRO A 103 1.61 6.98 -7.05
CA PRO A 103 2.25 7.87 -8.02
C PRO A 103 3.35 8.74 -7.41
N TRP A 104 3.24 9.15 -6.14
CA TRP A 104 4.20 10.07 -5.51
C TRP A 104 5.52 9.40 -5.22
N THR A 105 5.46 8.19 -4.64
CA THR A 105 6.64 7.35 -4.41
C THR A 105 7.26 6.91 -5.72
N LEU A 106 6.47 6.47 -6.73
CA LEU A 106 7.04 6.12 -8.03
C LEU A 106 7.72 7.31 -8.72
N ALA A 107 7.12 8.51 -8.68
CA ALA A 107 7.71 9.70 -9.28
C ALA A 107 9.02 10.11 -8.59
N THR A 108 9.15 9.78 -7.32
CA THR A 108 10.38 9.95 -6.55
C THR A 108 11.42 8.90 -6.97
N GLU A 109 11.04 7.63 -7.07
CA GLU A 109 11.97 6.52 -7.32
C GLU A 109 12.37 6.32 -8.79
N ILE A 110 11.72 7.03 -9.73
CA ILE A 110 12.00 6.95 -11.16
C ILE A 110 12.67 8.25 -11.67
N GLU A 111 13.84 8.09 -12.28
CA GLU A 111 14.58 9.13 -13.00
C GLU A 111 14.19 9.19 -14.49
N MET A 112 14.08 10.41 -15.00
CA MET A 112 14.00 10.71 -16.43
C MET A 112 15.35 10.53 -17.13
N GLY A 113 15.35 10.62 -18.45
CA GLY A 113 16.55 10.50 -19.28
C GLY A 113 17.67 11.51 -18.96
N ASN A 114 17.33 12.67 -18.38
CA ASN A 114 18.23 13.74 -17.96
C ASN A 114 18.75 13.58 -16.51
N GLY A 115 18.32 12.55 -15.77
CA GLY A 115 18.73 12.29 -14.39
C GLY A 115 17.88 12.98 -13.31
N HIS A 116 16.92 13.82 -13.70
CA HIS A 116 15.94 14.39 -12.76
C HIS A 116 14.87 13.34 -12.41
N ARG A 117 14.36 13.37 -11.18
CA ARG A 117 13.21 12.54 -10.77
C ARG A 117 11.95 13.00 -11.51
N MET A 118 11.06 12.07 -11.85
CA MET A 118 9.78 12.41 -12.49
C MET A 118 8.95 13.38 -11.63
N LEU A 119 9.10 13.34 -10.30
CA LEU A 119 8.45 14.28 -9.36
C LEU A 119 8.77 15.76 -9.64
N SER A 120 9.93 16.06 -10.23
CA SER A 120 10.36 17.44 -10.51
C SER A 120 9.77 18.05 -11.78
N ASP A 121 9.02 17.28 -12.57
CA ASP A 121 8.40 17.71 -13.82
C ASP A 121 6.91 17.35 -13.80
N ASP A 122 6.05 18.37 -13.77
CA ASP A 122 4.60 18.17 -13.66
C ASP A 122 4.03 17.35 -14.83
N GLY A 123 4.59 17.49 -16.03
CA GLY A 123 4.17 16.72 -17.21
C GLY A 123 4.56 15.25 -17.09
N ALA A 124 5.78 14.97 -16.64
CA ALA A 124 6.23 13.60 -16.39
C ALA A 124 5.44 12.93 -15.25
N LEU A 125 5.16 13.66 -14.17
CA LEU A 125 4.32 13.19 -13.07
C LEU A 125 2.89 12.89 -13.54
N GLU A 126 2.33 13.74 -14.41
CA GLU A 126 1.01 13.55 -14.99
C GLU A 126 0.97 12.31 -15.90
N ASP A 127 1.92 12.16 -16.82
CA ASP A 127 2.04 10.99 -17.71
C ASP A 127 2.20 9.69 -16.90
N LEU A 128 3.03 9.71 -15.84
CA LEU A 128 3.20 8.58 -14.93
C LEU A 128 1.90 8.23 -14.20
N THR A 129 1.19 9.24 -13.71
CA THR A 129 -0.06 9.03 -12.97
C THR A 129 -1.12 8.44 -13.88
N ALA A 130 -1.30 8.98 -15.09
CA ALA A 130 -2.25 8.45 -16.07
C ALA A 130 -1.94 6.99 -16.42
N ALA A 131 -0.67 6.69 -16.70
CA ALA A 131 -0.22 5.32 -16.97
C ALA A 131 -0.47 4.38 -15.77
N LEU A 132 -0.22 4.84 -14.54
CA LEU A 132 -0.41 4.03 -13.34
C LEU A 132 -1.90 3.77 -13.05
N VAL A 133 -2.79 4.73 -13.29
CA VAL A 133 -4.24 4.54 -13.16
C VAL A 133 -4.73 3.46 -14.13
N GLU A 134 -4.31 3.53 -15.40
CA GLU A 134 -4.66 2.52 -16.40
C GLU A 134 -4.09 1.14 -16.03
N THR A 135 -2.83 1.08 -15.57
CA THR A 135 -2.19 -0.14 -15.09
C THR A 135 -2.92 -0.73 -13.88
N ALA A 136 -3.32 0.10 -12.90
CA ALA A 136 -4.03 -0.35 -11.70
C ALA A 136 -5.39 -0.96 -12.08
N GLN A 137 -6.15 -0.31 -12.96
CA GLN A 137 -7.43 -0.84 -13.42
C GLN A 137 -7.26 -2.17 -14.19
N ALA A 138 -6.30 -2.25 -15.10
CA ALA A 138 -6.03 -3.48 -15.84
C ALA A 138 -5.61 -4.64 -14.91
N HIS A 139 -4.82 -4.34 -13.88
CA HIS A 139 -4.41 -5.32 -12.87
C HIS A 139 -5.59 -5.77 -11.99
N ILE A 140 -6.45 -4.84 -11.57
CA ILE A 140 -7.71 -5.14 -10.85
C ILE A 140 -8.62 -6.04 -11.70
N ASP A 141 -8.79 -5.73 -12.98
CA ASP A 141 -9.64 -6.51 -13.89
C ASP A 141 -9.08 -7.93 -14.09
N ASP A 142 -7.76 -8.06 -14.23
CA ASP A 142 -7.09 -9.37 -14.36
C ASP A 142 -7.27 -10.21 -13.09
N LEU A 143 -7.03 -9.64 -11.91
CA LEU A 143 -7.23 -10.32 -10.63
C LEU A 143 -8.70 -10.71 -10.42
N THR A 144 -9.63 -9.80 -10.73
CA THR A 144 -11.07 -10.07 -10.63
C THR A 144 -11.45 -11.29 -11.47
N ARG A 145 -10.95 -11.35 -12.71
CA ARG A 145 -11.20 -12.46 -13.65
C ARG A 145 -10.55 -13.78 -13.20
N ARG A 146 -9.31 -13.74 -12.71
CA ARG A 146 -8.55 -14.95 -12.28
C ARG A 146 -9.16 -15.58 -11.03
N PHE A 147 -9.53 -14.74 -10.06
CA PHE A 147 -9.95 -15.22 -8.74
C PHE A 147 -11.47 -15.27 -8.54
N ASP A 148 -12.26 -14.73 -9.47
CA ASP A 148 -13.72 -14.56 -9.34
C ASP A 148 -14.08 -13.86 -8.00
N ALA A 149 -13.31 -12.83 -7.66
CA ALA A 149 -13.34 -12.17 -6.36
C ALA A 149 -13.29 -10.65 -6.51
N ALA A 150 -13.92 -9.93 -5.59
CA ALA A 150 -13.84 -8.48 -5.52
C ALA A 150 -12.42 -8.04 -5.11
N VAL A 151 -11.82 -7.11 -5.85
CA VAL A 151 -10.45 -6.66 -5.61
C VAL A 151 -10.44 -5.35 -4.85
N ILE A 152 -9.64 -5.28 -3.80
CA ILE A 152 -9.33 -4.06 -3.06
C ILE A 152 -7.92 -3.61 -3.40
N LEU A 153 -7.77 -2.34 -3.78
CA LEU A 153 -6.46 -1.73 -4.06
C LEU A 153 -5.90 -1.08 -2.81
N GLN A 154 -4.63 -1.35 -2.53
CA GLN A 154 -3.79 -0.57 -1.62
C GLN A 154 -2.75 0.21 -2.43
N LEU A 155 -2.59 1.50 -2.15
CA LEU A 155 -1.51 2.33 -2.66
C LEU A 155 -0.46 2.54 -1.56
N ASP A 156 0.74 2.04 -1.81
CA ASP A 156 1.88 2.19 -0.93
C ASP A 156 2.64 3.48 -1.25
N GLU A 157 2.67 4.37 -0.28
CA GLU A 157 3.24 5.70 -0.40
C GLU A 157 4.24 6.03 0.73
N PRO A 158 5.33 5.23 0.89
CA PRO A 158 6.30 5.40 1.96
C PRO A 158 7.15 6.68 1.84
N ARG A 159 7.17 7.33 0.67
CA ARG A 159 7.94 8.58 0.44
C ARG A 159 7.10 9.84 0.65
N LEU A 160 5.81 9.74 1.00
CA LEU A 160 4.99 10.94 1.25
C LEU A 160 5.54 11.86 2.36
N PRO A 161 6.09 11.37 3.50
CA PRO A 161 6.59 12.28 4.54
C PRO A 161 7.67 13.23 4.01
N GLU A 162 8.63 12.73 3.23
CA GLU A 162 9.70 13.55 2.65
C GLU A 162 9.22 14.45 1.52
N ILE A 163 8.20 14.03 0.75
CA ILE A 163 7.58 14.83 -0.30
C ILE A 163 6.84 16.03 0.32
N ARG A 164 6.10 15.80 1.41
CA ARG A 164 5.40 16.85 2.18
C ARG A 164 6.37 17.80 2.84
N ALA A 165 7.52 17.30 3.30
CA ALA A 165 8.57 18.11 3.91
C ALA A 165 9.45 18.88 2.90
N GLY A 166 9.43 18.51 1.61
CA GLY A 166 10.34 19.06 0.60
C GLY A 166 11.78 18.58 0.77
N GLU A 167 11.96 17.36 1.26
CA GLU A 167 13.25 16.75 1.58
C GLU A 167 13.72 15.76 0.50
N VAL A 168 12.93 15.58 -0.56
CA VAL A 168 13.31 14.72 -1.70
C VAL A 168 14.51 15.33 -2.41
N LYS A 169 15.63 14.59 -2.41
CA LYS A 169 16.84 14.98 -3.14
C LYS A 169 16.60 15.08 -4.65
N GLY A 170 16.98 16.20 -5.25
CA GLY A 170 17.04 16.40 -6.70
C GLY A 170 18.26 15.75 -7.35
N THR A 171 18.69 16.29 -8.49
CA THR A 171 19.83 15.79 -9.28
C THR A 171 21.19 15.92 -8.59
N THR A 172 21.33 16.85 -7.65
CA THR A 172 22.54 17.08 -6.87
C THR A 172 22.21 17.06 -5.38
N ASP A 173 23.19 16.77 -4.52
CA ASP A 173 22.99 16.76 -3.06
C ASP A 173 22.57 18.13 -2.48
N PHE A 174 22.65 19.21 -3.26
CA PHE A 174 22.32 20.58 -2.86
C PHE A 174 20.98 21.09 -3.41
N ASP A 175 20.26 20.25 -4.16
CA ASP A 175 18.97 20.60 -4.77
C ASP A 175 17.89 19.71 -4.15
N THR A 176 16.82 20.30 -3.62
CA THR A 176 15.66 19.56 -3.09
C THR A 176 14.41 19.92 -3.87
N ILE A 177 13.56 18.93 -4.08
CA ILE A 177 12.27 19.14 -4.72
C ILE A 177 11.36 19.82 -3.68
N ARG A 178 10.66 20.86 -4.12
CA ARG A 178 9.73 21.64 -3.28
C ARG A 178 8.71 20.74 -2.59
N ALA A 179 8.32 21.13 -1.38
CA ALA A 179 7.20 20.51 -0.68
C ALA A 179 5.93 20.55 -1.54
N VAL A 180 5.19 19.44 -1.52
CA VAL A 180 3.87 19.29 -2.15
C VAL A 180 2.78 19.41 -1.09
N ARG A 181 1.68 20.08 -1.41
CA ARG A 181 0.57 20.28 -0.48
C ARG A 181 -0.28 19.01 -0.39
N ASP A 182 -0.89 18.81 0.78
CA ASP A 182 -1.77 17.68 1.05
C ASP A 182 -2.95 17.63 0.06
N ASP A 183 -3.56 18.78 -0.29
CA ASP A 183 -4.62 18.86 -1.31
C ASP A 183 -4.16 18.30 -2.68
N ASP A 184 -2.97 18.68 -3.13
CA ASP A 184 -2.43 18.22 -4.42
C ASP A 184 -2.15 16.71 -4.39
N ILE A 185 -1.70 16.20 -3.24
CA ILE A 185 -1.46 14.77 -3.00
C ILE A 185 -2.77 13.99 -3.10
N LEU A 186 -3.80 14.44 -2.39
CA LEU A 186 -5.12 13.81 -2.34
C LEU A 186 -5.83 13.86 -3.70
N ASP A 187 -5.79 15.00 -4.39
CA ASP A 187 -6.38 15.16 -5.72
C ASP A 187 -5.79 14.15 -6.72
N ARG A 188 -4.47 13.88 -6.62
CA ARG A 188 -3.81 12.90 -7.48
C ARG A 188 -4.16 11.45 -7.09
N LEU A 189 -4.17 11.15 -5.79
CA LEU A 189 -4.55 9.82 -5.29
C LEU A 189 -6.03 9.50 -5.55
N GLY A 190 -6.91 10.50 -5.53
CA GLY A 190 -8.35 10.33 -5.80
C GLY A 190 -8.66 9.81 -7.21
N ARG A 191 -7.73 9.91 -8.15
CA ARG A 191 -7.86 9.39 -9.52
C ARG A 191 -7.90 7.85 -9.59
N PHE A 192 -7.47 7.18 -8.52
CA PHE A 192 -7.49 5.72 -8.40
C PHE A 192 -8.82 5.16 -7.89
N GLY A 193 -9.80 6.03 -7.58
CA GLY A 193 -11.07 5.61 -6.98
C GLY A 193 -10.90 5.20 -5.52
N GLU A 194 -11.72 4.27 -5.05
CA GLU A 194 -11.61 3.73 -3.69
C GLU A 194 -10.33 2.89 -3.54
N HIS A 195 -9.48 3.28 -2.59
CA HIS A 195 -8.24 2.58 -2.29
C HIS A 195 -7.86 2.78 -0.82
N LEU A 196 -7.12 1.82 -0.27
CA LEU A 196 -6.42 1.95 0.99
C LEU A 196 -5.09 2.68 0.77
N LEU A 197 -4.87 3.81 1.43
CA LEU A 197 -3.57 4.48 1.46
C LEU A 197 -2.71 3.93 2.59
N HIS A 198 -1.56 3.35 2.24
CA HIS A 198 -0.56 2.95 3.21
C HIS A 198 0.64 3.90 3.18
N THR A 199 0.91 4.57 4.29
CA THR A 199 2.03 5.51 4.42
C THR A 199 2.50 5.58 5.87
N SER A 200 3.76 5.98 6.07
CA SER A 200 4.40 6.06 7.39
C SER A 200 4.07 7.33 8.17
N ALA A 201 3.46 8.33 7.52
CA ALA A 201 2.89 9.50 8.21
C ALA A 201 1.45 9.72 7.72
N PRO A 202 0.46 9.72 8.63
CA PRO A 202 -0.94 9.76 8.24
C PRO A 202 -1.29 11.04 7.47
N LEU A 203 -2.18 10.86 6.50
CA LEU A 203 -2.85 11.90 5.74
C LEU A 203 -4.34 11.77 6.02
N PHE A 204 -4.80 12.40 7.09
CA PHE A 204 -6.11 12.12 7.70
C PHE A 204 -7.31 12.40 6.78
N ASP A 205 -7.15 13.29 5.80
CA ASP A 205 -8.19 13.58 4.80
C ASP A 205 -8.29 12.51 3.69
N ALA A 206 -7.47 11.45 3.73
CA ALA A 206 -7.66 10.29 2.86
C ALA A 206 -8.87 9.46 3.32
N ALA A 207 -9.68 8.97 2.37
CA ALA A 207 -10.92 8.26 2.68
C ALA A 207 -10.70 6.93 3.44
N TRP A 208 -9.61 6.22 3.12
CA TRP A 208 -9.20 5.01 3.84
C TRP A 208 -7.68 4.98 3.97
N LEU A 209 -7.15 4.99 5.20
CA LEU A 209 -5.70 5.00 5.43
C LEU A 209 -5.24 4.10 6.58
N THR A 210 -3.97 3.69 6.53
CA THR A 210 -3.30 3.06 7.68
C THR A 210 -2.85 4.08 8.70
N VAL A 211 -3.09 3.80 9.98
CA VAL A 211 -2.72 4.67 11.10
C VAL A 211 -2.11 3.83 12.23
N ASP A 212 -0.86 4.12 12.59
CA ASP A 212 -0.30 3.61 13.83
C ASP A 212 -0.70 4.54 14.99
N LEU A 213 -1.57 4.05 15.87
CA LEU A 213 -2.07 4.82 17.02
C LEU A 213 -0.95 5.27 17.97
N ASP A 214 0.18 4.54 18.03
CA ASP A 214 1.31 4.95 18.88
C ASP A 214 2.01 6.21 18.37
N THR A 215 1.84 6.54 17.09
CA THR A 215 2.39 7.77 16.50
C THR A 215 1.53 8.99 16.81
N LEU A 216 0.29 8.79 17.28
CA LEU A 216 -0.68 9.85 17.61
C LEU A 216 -0.47 10.41 19.02
N THR A 217 0.72 10.97 19.26
CA THR A 217 1.12 11.48 20.58
C THR A 217 0.79 12.95 20.79
N TYR A 218 0.65 13.73 19.71
CA TYR A 218 0.44 15.17 19.77
C TYR A 218 -1.05 15.53 19.71
N THR A 219 -1.45 16.58 20.43
CA THR A 219 -2.85 17.04 20.46
C THR A 219 -3.36 17.36 19.05
N GLU A 220 -2.54 18.00 18.22
CA GLU A 220 -2.92 18.35 16.84
C GLU A 220 -3.23 17.12 15.98
N THR A 221 -2.42 16.06 16.07
CA THR A 221 -2.66 14.83 15.28
C THR A 221 -3.86 14.05 15.79
N LEU A 222 -4.14 14.12 17.09
CA LEU A 222 -5.35 13.55 17.68
C LEU A 222 -6.61 14.30 17.24
N ASP A 223 -6.56 15.64 17.20
CA ASP A 223 -7.68 16.45 16.73
C ASP A 223 -7.99 16.18 15.24
N GLN A 224 -6.96 16.07 14.40
CA GLN A 224 -7.09 15.69 12.99
C GLN A 224 -7.68 14.28 12.83
N ALA A 225 -7.17 13.31 13.60
CA ALA A 225 -7.68 11.94 13.60
C ALA A 225 -9.17 11.87 13.99
N GLY A 226 -9.56 12.61 15.03
CA GLY A 226 -10.96 12.69 15.47
C GLY A 226 -11.88 13.34 14.43
N ALA A 227 -11.42 14.42 13.80
CA ALA A 227 -12.16 15.09 12.73
C ALA A 227 -12.38 14.17 11.51
N ALA A 228 -11.36 13.42 11.10
CA ALA A 228 -11.46 12.48 9.99
C ALA A 228 -12.42 11.33 10.28
N LEU A 229 -12.31 10.68 11.45
CA LEU A 229 -13.22 9.60 11.83
C LEU A 229 -14.68 10.06 11.96
N ALA A 230 -14.92 11.33 12.32
CA ALA A 230 -16.26 11.92 12.30
C ALA A 230 -16.79 12.23 10.88
N GLY A 231 -15.91 12.31 9.88
CA GLY A 231 -16.22 12.63 8.48
C GLY A 231 -16.38 11.42 7.55
N ASP A 232 -16.73 10.25 8.10
CA ASP A 232 -16.83 8.96 7.39
C ASP A 232 -15.50 8.41 6.83
N HIS A 233 -14.35 8.92 7.28
CA HIS A 233 -13.06 8.35 6.92
C HIS A 233 -12.82 7.04 7.68
N LYS A 234 -12.20 6.08 7.00
CA LYS A 234 -11.92 4.74 7.52
C LYS A 234 -10.45 4.60 7.90
N PHE A 235 -10.17 4.13 9.11
CA PHE A 235 -8.79 3.87 9.52
C PHE A 235 -8.53 2.37 9.56
N ALA A 236 -7.37 1.95 9.09
CA ALA A 236 -6.80 0.65 9.40
C ALA A 236 -5.71 0.85 10.45
N ILE A 237 -5.87 0.26 11.64
CA ILE A 237 -4.93 0.42 12.75
C ILE A 237 -4.04 -0.80 12.91
N ALA A 238 -2.85 -0.63 13.48
CA ALA A 238 -2.02 -1.75 13.91
C ALA A 238 -2.74 -2.53 15.04
N PRO A 239 -2.45 -3.82 15.26
CA PRO A 239 -3.11 -4.59 16.30
C PRO A 239 -2.78 -4.03 17.68
N LYS A 240 -3.82 -3.76 18.48
CA LYS A 240 -3.72 -3.18 19.83
C LYS A 240 -4.58 -3.95 20.81
N GLU A 241 -4.27 -3.80 22.09
CA GLU A 241 -5.16 -4.33 23.12
C GLU A 241 -6.53 -3.61 23.04
N PRO A 242 -7.66 -4.32 23.18
CA PRO A 242 -9.00 -3.73 23.09
C PRO A 242 -9.19 -2.52 24.00
N LYS A 243 -8.58 -2.55 25.19
CA LYS A 243 -8.60 -1.44 26.14
C LYS A 243 -7.95 -0.18 25.57
N GLN A 244 -6.83 -0.30 24.85
CA GLN A 244 -6.14 0.84 24.25
C GLN A 244 -6.95 1.44 23.10
N VAL A 245 -7.62 0.59 22.31
CA VAL A 245 -8.53 1.06 21.25
C VAL A 245 -9.75 1.76 21.86
N GLY A 246 -10.33 1.22 22.93
CA GLY A 246 -11.39 1.87 23.69
C GLY A 246 -10.97 3.22 24.27
N GLU A 247 -9.80 3.29 24.91
CA GLU A 247 -9.24 4.55 25.43
C GLU A 247 -9.04 5.59 24.31
N PHE A 248 -8.64 5.16 23.11
CA PHE A 248 -8.50 6.04 21.95
C PHE A 248 -9.86 6.56 21.45
N VAL A 249 -10.84 5.68 21.27
CA VAL A 249 -12.21 6.04 20.84
C VAL A 249 -12.85 7.00 21.85
N ASP A 250 -12.75 6.69 23.14
CA ASP A 250 -13.27 7.53 24.23
C ASP A 250 -12.59 8.91 24.24
N LYS A 251 -11.27 8.95 24.07
CA LYS A 251 -10.49 10.20 24.03
C LYS A 251 -10.91 11.11 22.88
N LEU A 252 -11.24 10.53 21.73
CA LEU A 252 -11.73 11.27 20.56
C LEU A 252 -13.23 11.56 20.60
N GLN A 253 -13.94 11.08 21.63
CA GLN A 253 -15.39 11.23 21.78
C GLN A 253 -16.18 10.68 20.58
N LEU A 254 -15.65 9.61 19.96
CA LEU A 254 -16.26 8.98 18.80
C LEU A 254 -17.31 7.96 19.24
N ASP A 255 -18.34 7.78 18.41
CA ASP A 255 -19.27 6.67 18.59
C ASP A 255 -18.62 5.38 18.10
N PRO A 256 -18.32 4.43 18.97
CA PRO A 256 -17.68 3.18 18.58
C PRO A 256 -18.44 2.39 17.51
N THR A 257 -19.77 2.45 17.52
CA THR A 257 -20.60 1.67 16.58
C THR A 257 -20.54 2.23 15.16
N ASN A 258 -20.26 3.53 15.03
CA ASN A 258 -20.08 4.20 13.75
C ASN A 258 -18.61 4.36 13.35
N THR A 259 -17.65 4.02 14.22
CA THR A 259 -16.23 4.20 13.91
C THR A 259 -15.76 3.09 12.96
N LEU A 260 -15.36 3.49 11.75
CA LEU A 260 -14.89 2.59 10.71
C LEU A 260 -13.42 2.22 10.94
N LEU A 261 -13.17 1.29 11.87
CA LEU A 261 -11.83 0.74 12.10
C LEU A 261 -11.68 -0.62 11.40
N ASP A 262 -10.57 -0.79 10.69
CA ASP A 262 -10.03 -2.06 10.24
C ASP A 262 -8.70 -2.32 10.97
N VAL A 263 -8.13 -3.52 10.83
CA VAL A 263 -6.85 -3.87 11.47
C VAL A 263 -5.85 -4.35 10.43
N TYR A 264 -4.73 -3.65 10.26
CA TYR A 264 -3.65 -4.12 9.39
C TYR A 264 -2.58 -4.87 10.19
N ALA A 265 -1.78 -5.68 9.50
CA ALA A 265 -0.60 -6.32 10.07
C ALA A 265 0.62 -6.17 9.16
N GLU A 266 1.76 -5.88 9.79
CA GLU A 266 3.08 -5.90 9.16
C GLU A 266 3.64 -7.32 9.11
N ALA A 267 4.56 -7.53 8.17
CA ALA A 267 5.34 -8.75 8.08
C ALA A 267 6.26 -8.91 9.30
N GLY A 268 6.52 -10.16 9.70
CA GLY A 268 7.61 -10.46 10.63
C GLY A 268 8.94 -10.67 9.90
N GLU A 269 10.01 -10.97 10.64
CA GLU A 269 11.30 -11.35 10.06
C GLU A 269 11.23 -12.73 9.36
N THR A 270 10.26 -13.55 9.76
CA THR A 270 10.02 -14.89 9.21
C THR A 270 8.55 -15.09 8.82
N LEU A 271 8.28 -16.08 7.97
CA LEU A 271 6.90 -16.44 7.61
C LEU A 271 6.08 -16.89 8.83
N GLN A 272 6.71 -17.58 9.78
CA GLN A 272 6.04 -17.99 11.03
C GLN A 272 5.64 -16.79 11.89
N GLU A 273 6.49 -15.78 11.98
CA GLU A 273 6.18 -14.55 12.69
C GLU A 273 5.11 -13.73 11.94
N THR A 274 5.19 -13.68 10.62
CA THR A 274 4.16 -13.03 9.77
C THR A 274 2.79 -13.68 9.99
N ALA A 275 2.71 -15.01 10.01
CA ALA A 275 1.47 -15.71 10.32
C ALA A 275 0.92 -15.35 11.71
N ARG A 276 1.80 -15.25 12.72
CA ARG A 276 1.41 -14.82 14.07
C ARG A 276 0.87 -13.38 14.07
N ASN A 277 1.52 -12.46 13.37
CA ASN A 277 1.08 -11.07 13.28
C ASN A 277 -0.30 -10.97 12.62
N TYR A 278 -0.55 -11.77 11.57
CA TYR A 278 -1.85 -11.79 10.88
C TYR A 278 -2.95 -12.37 11.76
N ALA A 279 -2.65 -13.48 12.45
CA ALA A 279 -3.57 -14.07 13.43
C ALA A 279 -3.92 -13.07 14.55
N GLN A 280 -2.93 -12.31 15.05
CA GLN A 280 -3.15 -11.26 16.05
C GLN A 280 -4.05 -10.13 15.52
N ALA A 281 -3.84 -9.67 14.28
CA ALA A 281 -4.70 -8.66 13.66
C ALA A 281 -6.14 -9.15 13.48
N ARG A 282 -6.31 -10.42 13.10
CA ARG A 282 -7.63 -11.07 13.02
C ARG A 282 -8.30 -11.17 14.38
N GLU A 283 -7.59 -11.62 15.41
CA GLU A 283 -8.15 -11.68 16.77
C GLU A 283 -8.56 -10.28 17.25
N CYS A 284 -7.73 -9.27 16.98
CA CYS A 284 -8.05 -7.87 17.27
C CYS A 284 -9.35 -7.45 16.55
N ASP A 285 -9.48 -7.64 15.24
CA ASP A 285 -10.71 -7.35 14.46
C ASP A 285 -11.93 -8.07 15.03
N GLU A 286 -11.81 -9.36 15.37
CA GLU A 286 -12.90 -10.14 15.97
C GLU A 286 -13.35 -9.58 17.32
N VAL A 287 -12.42 -9.13 18.16
CA VAL A 287 -12.73 -8.50 19.45
C VAL A 287 -13.34 -7.12 19.25
N LEU A 288 -12.79 -6.29 18.37
CA LEU A 288 -13.32 -4.96 18.08
C LEU A 288 -14.76 -5.05 17.56
N ARG A 289 -15.05 -5.97 16.64
CA ARG A 289 -16.42 -6.21 16.15
C ARG A 289 -17.36 -6.64 17.28
N ARG A 290 -16.90 -7.47 18.21
CA ARG A 290 -17.72 -7.91 19.35
C ARG A 290 -18.00 -6.75 20.31
N ASP A 291 -16.97 -5.97 20.66
CA ASP A 291 -17.06 -4.99 21.74
C ASP A 291 -17.68 -3.66 21.27
N PHE A 292 -17.60 -3.33 19.97
CA PHE A 292 -18.08 -2.06 19.42
C PHE A 292 -19.37 -2.14 18.56
N LEU A 293 -19.76 -3.34 18.12
CA LEU A 293 -21.02 -3.56 17.35
C LEU A 293 -22.10 -4.33 18.14
N SER A 294 -21.94 -4.51 19.46
CA SER A 294 -22.95 -5.13 20.35
C SER A 294 -23.79 -4.10 21.09
#